data_AF-G8LUV2-F1
#
_entry.id   AF-G8LUV2-F1
#
_cell.length_a   1.000
_cell.length_b   1.000
_cell.length_c   1.000
_cell.angle_alpha   90.00
_cell.angle_beta   90.00
_cell.angle_gamma   90.00
#
_symmetry.space_group_name_H-M   'P 1'
#
loop_
_entity.id
_entity.type
_entity.pdbx_description
1 polymer ?
#
loop_
_entity_poly.entity_id
_entity_poly.type
_entity_poly.pdbx_seq_one_letter_code
_entity_poly.pdbx_strand_id
1 'polypeptide(L)'
;MNDIKDVPLYLWVVLIIILLAQGCWIFWDASKRGENKWLWGFFGLLNVPSSLIAYLIVTRFVSKSTLCNVCGKKVRKNYNYCPFCGEKQNVEV
;
A
#
# COMPACT_ATOMS: atom_id res chain seq x y z
N MET A 1 -30.24 3.99 -26.82
CA MET A 1 -29.85 3.15 -25.66
C MET A 1 -28.75 2.25 -26.16
N ASN A 2 -27.52 2.40 -25.67
CA ASN A 2 -26.40 1.59 -26.12
C ASN A 2 -26.58 0.17 -25.59
N ASP A 3 -26.76 -0.79 -26.49
CA ASP A 3 -26.92 -2.20 -26.17
C ASP A 3 -25.62 -2.73 -25.53
N ILE A 4 -25.63 -2.87 -24.20
CA ILE A 4 -24.54 -3.42 -23.37
C ILE A 4 -24.29 -4.92 -23.69
N LYS A 5 -24.95 -5.48 -24.71
CA LYS A 5 -24.94 -6.91 -25.05
C LYS A 5 -23.78 -7.29 -25.98
N ASP A 6 -23.23 -6.35 -26.72
CA ASP A 6 -22.13 -6.60 -27.67
C ASP A 6 -20.76 -6.28 -27.06
N VAL A 7 -20.52 -6.67 -25.81
CA VAL A 7 -19.15 -6.62 -25.26
C VAL A 7 -18.37 -7.80 -25.85
N PRO A 8 -17.36 -7.58 -26.70
CA PRO A 8 -16.65 -8.69 -27.32
C PRO A 8 -15.91 -9.50 -26.25
N LEU A 9 -15.96 -10.84 -26.36
CA LEU A 9 -15.31 -11.79 -25.43
C LEU A 9 -13.84 -11.45 -25.14
N TYR A 10 -13.13 -10.94 -26.15
CA TYR A 10 -11.75 -10.44 -26.03
C TYR A 10 -11.59 -9.38 -24.92
N LEU A 11 -12.56 -8.49 -24.74
CA LEU A 11 -12.48 -7.39 -23.79
C LEU A 11 -12.49 -7.93 -22.34
N TRP A 12 -13.28 -8.97 -22.08
CA TRP A 12 -13.27 -9.69 -20.80
C TRP A 12 -11.94 -10.38 -20.52
N VAL A 13 -11.35 -11.02 -21.54
CA VAL A 13 -10.03 -11.66 -21.43
C VAL A 13 -8.95 -10.63 -21.11
N VAL A 14 -8.96 -9.48 -21.81
CA VAL A 14 -8.03 -8.38 -21.53
C VAL A 14 -8.20 -7.83 -20.12
N LEU A 15 -9.44 -7.65 -19.66
CA LEU A 15 -9.73 -7.17 -18.31
C LEU A 15 -9.17 -8.12 -17.24
N ILE A 16 -9.34 -9.43 -17.42
CA ILE A 16 -8.79 -10.46 -16.52
C ILE A 16 -7.26 -10.45 -16.54
N ILE A 17 -6.64 -10.35 -17.71
CA ILE A 17 -5.17 -10.29 -17.81
C ILE A 17 -4.64 -9.04 -17.10
N ILE A 18 -5.28 -7.89 -17.25
CA ILE A 18 -4.92 -6.65 -16.56
C ILE A 18 -5.14 -6.78 -15.04
N LEU A 19 -6.21 -7.46 -14.60
CA LEU A 19 -6.49 -7.75 -13.18
C LEU A 19 -5.41 -8.65 -12.55
N LEU A 20 -4.97 -9.67 -13.28
CA LEU A 20 -3.91 -10.56 -12.81
C LEU A 20 -2.54 -9.87 -12.84
N ALA A 21 -2.22 -9.15 -13.92
CA ALA A 21 -0.97 -8.43 -14.04
C ALA A 21 -0.79 -7.37 -12.95
N GLN A 22 -1.84 -6.59 -12.64
CA GLN A 22 -1.78 -5.62 -11.55
C GLN A 22 -1.62 -6.29 -10.18
N GLY A 23 -2.34 -7.40 -9.94
CA GLY A 23 -2.26 -8.14 -8.68
C GLY A 23 -0.87 -8.73 -8.47
N CYS A 24 -0.29 -9.33 -9.51
CA CYS A 24 1.09 -9.83 -9.51
C CYS A 24 2.11 -8.72 -9.26
N TRP A 25 1.91 -7.54 -9.85
CA TRP A 25 2.78 -6.38 -9.62
C TRP A 25 2.72 -5.90 -8.17
N ILE A 26 1.51 -5.75 -7.60
CA ILE A 26 1.32 -5.36 -6.20
C ILE A 26 1.94 -6.40 -5.26
N PHE A 27 1.78 -7.68 -5.54
CA PHE A 27 2.39 -8.75 -4.76
C PHE A 27 3.92 -8.66 -4.74
N TRP A 28 4.54 -8.38 -5.90
CA TRP A 28 5.99 -8.19 -5.99
C TRP A 28 6.43 -6.89 -5.27
N ASP A 29 5.73 -5.78 -5.45
CA ASP A 29 6.09 -4.52 -4.77
C ASP A 29 5.99 -4.65 -3.25
N ALA A 30 4.92 -5.25 -2.73
CA ALA A 30 4.76 -5.58 -1.32
C ALA A 30 5.86 -6.54 -0.83
N SER A 31 6.29 -7.48 -1.68
CA SER A 31 7.38 -8.41 -1.38
C SER A 31 8.70 -7.71 -1.10
N LYS A 32 9.00 -6.65 -1.85
CA LYS A 32 10.22 -5.83 -1.66
C LYS A 32 10.13 -4.93 -0.43
N ARG A 33 8.94 -4.51 -0.01
CA ARG A 33 8.73 -3.62 1.15
C ARG A 33 8.68 -4.35 2.50
N GLY A 34 8.69 -5.68 2.51
CA GLY A 34 8.58 -6.48 3.75
C GLY A 34 7.18 -6.47 4.38
N GLU A 35 6.19 -5.96 3.65
CA GLU A 35 4.78 -5.91 4.08
C GLU A 35 4.07 -7.25 3.76
N ASN A 36 2.90 -7.49 4.37
CA ASN A 36 2.12 -8.72 4.17
C ASN A 36 1.64 -8.86 2.71
N LYS A 37 2.44 -9.59 1.91
CA LYS A 37 2.30 -9.78 0.46
C LYS A 37 0.96 -10.35 0.05
N TRP A 38 0.45 -11.32 0.84
CA TRP A 38 -0.78 -12.04 0.55
C TRP A 38 -2.03 -11.18 0.76
N LEU A 39 -2.04 -10.36 1.81
CA LEU A 39 -3.09 -9.37 2.06
C LEU A 39 -3.18 -8.37 0.91
N TRP A 40 -2.04 -7.82 0.51
CA TRP A 40 -1.98 -6.82 -0.57
C TRP A 40 -2.30 -7.39 -1.94
N GLY A 41 -1.88 -8.62 -2.24
CA GLY A 41 -2.26 -9.34 -3.45
C GLY A 41 -3.78 -9.54 -3.55
N PHE A 42 -4.42 -10.04 -2.48
CA PHE A 42 -5.86 -10.28 -2.46
C PHE A 42 -6.67 -8.98 -2.64
N PHE A 43 -6.26 -7.90 -1.97
CA PHE A 43 -6.88 -6.58 -2.17
C PHE A 43 -6.70 -6.06 -3.59
N GLY A 44 -5.54 -6.27 -4.21
CA GLY A 44 -5.27 -5.89 -5.61
C GLY A 44 -6.17 -6.59 -6.63
N LEU A 45 -6.67 -7.79 -6.33
CA LEU A 45 -7.57 -8.55 -7.22
C LEU A 45 -9.05 -8.17 -7.05
N LEU A 46 -9.43 -7.51 -5.96
CA LEU A 46 -10.84 -7.25 -5.63
C LEU A 46 -11.46 -6.12 -6.46
N ASN A 47 -10.67 -5.14 -6.89
CA ASN A 47 -11.22 -3.97 -7.57
C ASN A 47 -10.16 -3.12 -8.29
N VAL A 48 -10.35 -2.82 -9.56
CA VAL A 48 -9.54 -1.85 -10.33
C VAL A 48 -10.39 -0.62 -10.54
N PRO A 49 -9.94 0.62 -10.27
CA PRO A 49 -8.62 1.07 -9.80
C PRO A 49 -8.53 1.34 -8.29
N SER A 50 -9.62 1.17 -7.53
CA SER A 50 -9.71 1.58 -6.13
C SER A 50 -8.76 0.82 -5.20
N SER A 51 -8.46 -0.47 -5.47
CA SER A 51 -7.50 -1.23 -4.68
C SER A 51 -6.06 -0.69 -4.79
N LEU A 52 -5.67 -0.21 -5.98
CA LEU A 52 -4.36 0.40 -6.22
C LEU A 52 -4.21 1.70 -5.43
N ILE A 53 -5.27 2.50 -5.37
CA ILE A 53 -5.31 3.77 -4.64
C ILE A 53 -5.22 3.52 -3.13
N ALA A 54 -6.00 2.57 -2.62
CA ALA A 54 -5.92 2.16 -1.22
C ALA A 54 -4.51 1.63 -0.86
N TYR A 55 -3.89 0.84 -1.75
CA TYR A 55 -2.52 0.37 -1.59
C TYR A 55 -1.53 1.52 -1.44
N LEU A 56 -1.51 2.43 -2.40
CA LEU A 56 -0.56 3.54 -2.41
C LEU A 56 -0.75 4.47 -1.21
N ILE A 57 -2.00 4.73 -0.78
CA ILE A 57 -2.27 5.56 0.40
C ILE A 57 -1.74 4.88 1.66
N VAL A 58 -2.08 3.61 1.90
CA VAL A 58 -1.67 2.95 3.14
C VAL A 58 -0.16 2.75 3.19
N THR A 59 0.44 2.24 2.11
CA THR A 59 1.89 1.97 2.09
C THR A 59 2.75 3.22 2.04
N ARG A 60 2.27 4.35 1.48
CA ARG A 60 3.09 5.56 1.32
C ARG A 60 2.77 6.67 2.33
N PHE A 61 1.52 6.81 2.75
CA PHE A 61 1.09 7.91 3.63
C PHE A 61 1.03 7.55 5.11
N VAL A 62 0.93 6.26 5.48
CA VAL A 62 0.92 5.86 6.91
C VAL A 62 2.36 5.84 7.46
N SER A 63 3.03 7.00 7.42
CA SER A 63 4.17 7.27 8.30
C SER A 63 3.65 7.28 9.73
N LYS A 64 3.86 6.18 10.48
CA LYS A 64 3.54 6.16 11.90
C LYS A 64 4.39 7.23 12.60
N SER A 65 3.76 8.17 13.30
CA SER A 65 4.44 9.12 14.17
C SER A 65 4.46 8.56 15.59
N THR A 66 5.63 8.46 16.19
CA THR A 66 5.84 8.08 17.58
C THR A 66 5.98 9.34 18.44
N LEU A 67 5.52 9.27 19.68
CA LEU A 67 5.79 10.32 20.68
C LEU A 67 7.19 10.07 21.26
N CYS A 68 7.97 11.12 21.44
CA CYS A 68 9.22 11.01 22.18
C CYS A 68 8.94 10.92 23.69
N ASN A 69 9.52 9.92 24.34
CA ASN A 69 9.31 9.63 25.77
C ASN A 69 9.90 10.71 26.70
N VAL A 70 10.82 11.54 26.19
CA VAL A 70 11.52 12.58 26.97
C VAL A 70 10.92 13.96 26.73
N CYS A 71 10.80 14.39 25.46
CA CYS A 71 10.31 15.73 25.14
C CYS A 71 8.81 15.81 24.81
N GLY A 72 8.12 14.67 24.65
CA GLY A 72 6.69 14.61 24.34
C GLY A 72 6.30 15.06 22.93
N LYS A 73 7.25 15.47 22.07
CA LYS A 73 6.96 15.90 20.69
C LYS A 73 6.68 14.69 19.79
N LYS A 74 5.78 14.86 18.81
CA LYS A 74 5.56 13.88 17.72
C LYS A 74 6.76 13.88 16.78
N VAL A 75 7.33 12.70 16.56
CA VAL A 75 8.47 12.45 15.64
C VAL A 75 8.09 11.29 14.73
N ARG A 76 8.72 11.13 13.55
CA ARG A 76 8.44 9.95 12.71
C ARG A 76 9.10 8.70 13.31
N LYS A 77 8.40 7.54 13.24
CA LYS A 77 8.88 6.23 13.72
C LYS A 77 10.26 5.85 13.14
N ASN A 78 10.62 6.38 11.97
CA ASN A 78 11.85 6.06 11.24
C ASN A 78 13.09 6.91 11.65
N TYR A 79 12.99 7.76 12.67
CA TYR A 79 14.13 8.53 13.19
C TYR A 79 14.75 7.83 14.40
N ASN A 80 16.05 7.52 14.30
CA ASN A 80 16.81 6.94 15.41
C ASN A 80 17.03 7.93 16.57
N TYR A 81 17.07 9.24 16.27
CA TYR A 81 17.30 10.32 17.23
C TYR A 81 16.23 11.39 17.07
N CYS A 82 15.76 11.94 18.19
CA CYS A 82 14.81 13.05 18.17
C CYS A 82 15.51 14.35 17.68
N PRO A 83 14.98 15.06 16.67
CA PRO A 83 15.60 16.29 16.16
C PRO A 83 15.50 17.48 17.11
N PHE A 84 14.68 17.39 18.18
CA PHE A 84 14.49 18.46 19.15
C PHE A 84 15.33 18.29 20.42
N CYS A 85 15.44 17.06 20.94
CA CYS A 85 16.16 16.79 22.19
C CYS A 85 17.41 15.92 22.02
N GLY A 86 17.64 15.35 20.83
CA GLY A 86 18.79 14.47 20.58
C GLY A 86 18.68 13.06 21.16
N GLU A 87 17.61 12.75 21.90
CA GLU A 87 17.44 11.45 22.56
C GLU A 87 17.20 10.32 21.54
N LYS A 88 17.75 9.14 21.82
CA LYS A 88 17.56 7.94 20.99
C LYS A 88 16.12 7.45 21.13
N GLN A 89 15.42 7.26 20.02
CA GLN A 89 14.09 6.68 20.08
C GLN A 89 14.19 5.16 20.25
N ASN A 90 13.65 4.64 21.35
CA ASN A 90 13.53 3.21 21.58
C ASN A 90 12.25 2.71 20.88
N VAL A 91 12.29 2.71 19.55
CA VAL A 91 11.18 2.25 18.73
C VAL A 91 11.37 0.76 18.46
N GLU A 92 10.54 -0.07 19.07
CA GLU A 92 10.40 -1.46 18.65
C GLU A 92 9.84 -1.45 17.21
N VAL A 93 10.70 -1.89 16.28
CA VAL A 93 10.41 -1.95 14.84
C VAL A 93 9.25 -2.91 14.62
#